data_AF-A0A3D1AVZ6-F1
#
_entry.id   AF-A0A3D1AVZ6-F1
#
_cell.length_a   1.000
_cell.length_b   1.000
_cell.length_c   1.000
_cell.angle_alpha   90.00
_cell.angle_beta   90.00
_cell.angle_gamma   90.00
#
_symmetry.space_group_name_H-M   'P 1'
#
loop_
_entity.id
_entity.type
_entity.pdbx_description
1 polymer ?
#
loop_
_entity_poly.entity_id
_entity_poly.type
_entity_poly.pdbx_seq_one_letter_code
_entity_poly.pdbx_strand_id
1 'polypeptide(L)' 'HKPASEEKKTKTAWVEVSLENADGTPAAGVAYRVTLPDASVYSGTLDDKGFARVEGLDPGQVKITFPELDKEAWEPK' A
#
# COMPACT_ATOMS: atom_id res chain seq x y z
N HIS A 1 -20.31 -18.46 -25.52
CA HIS A 1 -20.01 -17.20 -24.81
C HIS A 1 -18.81 -17.47 -23.90
N LYS A 2 -17.73 -16.69 -23.81
CA LYS A 2 -17.71 -15.22 -23.75
C LYS A 2 -16.25 -14.70 -23.84
N PRO A 3 -15.82 -14.09 -24.96
CA PRO A 3 -14.68 -13.19 -24.97
C PRO A 3 -15.20 -11.75 -24.92
N ALA A 4 -14.97 -11.07 -23.80
CA ALA A 4 -15.13 -9.63 -23.54
C ALA A 4 -14.59 -9.46 -22.11
N SER A 5 -13.34 -9.07 -21.90
CA SER A 5 -12.77 -7.74 -22.17
C SER A 5 -13.77 -6.62 -21.86
N GLU A 6 -13.35 -5.80 -20.90
CA GLU A 6 -13.83 -4.47 -20.58
C GLU A 6 -15.17 -4.29 -19.84
N GLU A 7 -15.08 -3.35 -18.91
CA GLU A 7 -16.14 -2.64 -18.18
C GLU A 7 -16.75 -3.36 -16.96
N LYS A 8 -16.46 -2.76 -15.78
CA LYS A 8 -16.89 -3.11 -14.40
C LYS A 8 -16.03 -4.10 -13.62
N LYS A 9 -14.69 -4.00 -13.68
CA LYS A 9 -13.92 -4.20 -12.44
C LYS A 9 -14.16 -2.97 -11.58
N THR A 10 -15.20 -3.01 -10.75
CA THR A 10 -15.34 -2.09 -9.63
C THR A 10 -14.00 -2.10 -8.89
N LYS A 11 -13.29 -0.97 -8.87
CA LYS A 11 -12.09 -0.75 -8.05
C LYS A 11 -12.49 -0.84 -6.57
N THR A 12 -12.76 -2.05 -6.09
CA THR A 12 -13.20 -2.36 -4.71
C THR A 12 -12.05 -2.85 -3.85
N ALA A 13 -10.88 -3.10 -4.44
CA ALA A 13 -9.71 -3.46 -3.64
C ALA A 13 -9.21 -2.22 -2.91
N TRP A 14 -8.85 -2.46 -1.66
CA TRP A 14 -8.19 -1.49 -0.80
C TRP A 14 -6.96 -2.15 -0.19
N VAL A 15 -5.97 -1.33 0.08
CA VAL A 15 -4.77 -1.72 0.83
C VAL A 15 -4.73 -0.85 2.06
N GLU A 16 -4.65 -1.48 3.22
CA GLU A 16 -4.37 -0.81 4.47
C GLU A 16 -2.94 -1.15 4.88
N VAL A 17 -2.21 -0.12 5.27
CA VAL A 17 -0.85 -0.19 5.74
C VAL A 17 -0.86 0.28 7.18
N SER A 18 -0.43 -0.58 8.10
CA SER A 18 -0.19 -0.23 9.49
C SER A 18 1.29 -0.41 9.77
N LEU A 19 1.93 0.61 10.33
CA LEU A 19 3.34 0.58 10.64
C LEU A 19 3.55 1.08 12.07
N GLU A 20 4.23 0.25 12.86
CA GLU A 20 4.65 0.54 14.22
C GLU A 20 6.18 0.56 14.25
N ASN A 21 6.75 1.53 14.96
CA ASN A 21 8.18 1.66 15.17
C ASN A 21 8.69 0.58 16.13
N ALA A 22 10.01 0.38 16.16
CA ALA A 22 10.65 -0.57 17.08
C ALA A 22 10.36 -0.29 18.56
N ASP A 23 10.15 0.98 18.92
CA ASP A 23 9.76 1.41 20.27
C ASP A 23 8.29 1.15 20.62
N GLY A 24 7.51 0.55 19.70
CA GLY A 24 6.07 0.32 19.86
C GLY A 24 5.21 1.58 19.66
N THR A 25 5.78 2.64 19.09
CA THR A 25 5.04 3.87 18.75
C THR A 25 4.53 3.83 17.31
N PRO A 26 3.37 4.44 17.00
CA PRO A 26 2.89 4.50 15.63
C PRO A 26 3.86 5.27 14.73
N ALA A 27 4.14 4.73 13.55
CA ALA A 27 5.06 5.34 12.58
C ALA A 27 4.36 6.44 11.76
N ALA A 28 3.87 7.47 12.45
CA ALA A 28 3.23 8.62 11.85
C ALA A 28 4.18 9.40 10.94
N GLY A 29 3.67 9.85 9.80
CA GLY A 29 4.44 10.67 8.86
C GLY A 29 5.50 9.91 8.04
N VAL A 30 5.54 8.58 8.12
CA VAL A 30 6.43 7.77 7.27
C VAL A 30 5.86 7.67 5.85
N ALA A 31 6.67 7.93 4.83
CA ALA A 31 6.22 7.75 3.45
C ALA A 31 6.17 6.27 3.04
N TYR A 32 5.06 5.91 2.39
CA TYR A 32 4.85 4.62 1.77
C TYR A 32 4.65 4.79 0.26
N ARG A 33 4.99 3.73 -0.49
CA ARG A 33 4.81 3.65 -1.93
C ARG A 33 4.18 2.31 -2.31
N VAL A 34 3.01 2.36 -2.92
CA VAL A 34 2.29 1.21 -3.45
C VAL A 34 2.44 1.19 -4.97
N THR A 35 3.02 0.12 -5.50
CA THR A 35 3.14 -0.12 -6.94
C THR A 35 2.09 -1.14 -7.35
N LEU A 36 1.19 -0.74 -8.24
CA LEU A 36 0.18 -1.61 -8.82
C LEU A 36 0.75 -2.41 -10.00
N PRO A 37 0.11 -3.54 -10.35
CA PRO A 37 0.50 -4.32 -11.55
C PRO A 37 0.24 -3.57 -12.86
N ASP A 38 -0.62 -2.55 -12.83
CA ASP A 38 -0.95 -1.64 -13.94
C ASP A 38 0.15 -0.57 -14.20
N ALA A 39 1.32 -0.69 -13.57
CA ALA A 39 2.39 0.32 -13.55
C ALA A 39 2.01 1.65 -12.86
N SER A 40 0.80 1.78 -12.31
CA SER A 40 0.39 2.88 -11.45
C SER A 40 1.16 2.84 -10.12
N VAL A 41 1.67 3.99 -9.67
CA VAL A 41 2.39 4.14 -8.41
C VAL A 41 1.66 5.15 -7.53
N TYR A 42 1.31 4.75 -6.32
CA TYR A 42 0.74 5.59 -5.28
C TYR A 42 1.80 5.85 -4.23
N SER A 43 1.95 7.10 -3.83
CA SER A 43 2.79 7.49 -2.70
C SER A 43 1.96 8.33 -1.74
N GLY A 44 2.15 8.10 -0.45
CA GLY A 44 1.51 8.86 0.60
C GLY A 44 2.31 8.75 1.88
N THR A 45 1.77 9.32 2.95
CA THR A 45 2.35 9.27 4.29
C THR A 45 1.36 8.61 5.24
N LEU A 46 1.88 7.89 6.23
CA LEU A 46 1.09 7.33 7.31
C LEU A 46 0.52 8.48 8.17
N ASP A 47 -0.72 8.35 8.59
CA ASP A 47 -1.41 9.28 9.49
C ASP A 47 -0.81 9.23 10.91
N ASP A 48 -1.26 10.10 11.82
CA ASP A 48 -0.81 10.22 13.22
C ASP A 48 -0.85 8.89 14.01
N LYS A 49 -1.67 7.95 13.56
CA LYS A 49 -1.79 6.61 14.15
C LYS A 49 -0.87 5.57 13.52
N GLY A 50 -0.02 5.92 12.55
CA GLY A 50 0.78 4.96 11.79
C GLY A 50 -0.06 4.10 10.86
N PHE A 51 -1.17 4.65 10.34
CA PHE A 51 -2.04 3.97 9.37
C PHE A 51 -2.10 4.72 8.06
N ALA A 52 -2.22 4.00 6.96
CA ALA A 52 -2.51 4.55 5.65
C ALA A 52 -3.46 3.62 4.90
N ARG A 53 -4.51 4.18 4.31
CA ARG A 53 -5.49 3.42 3.54
C ARG A 53 -5.55 3.94 2.12
N VAL A 54 -5.34 3.04 1.18
CA VAL A 54 -5.43 3.32 -0.25
C VAL A 54 -6.59 2.55 -0.84
N GLU A 55 -7.60 3.27 -1.30
CA GLU A 55 -8.80 2.72 -1.90
C GLU A 55 -8.78 2.91 -3.42
N GLY A 56 -9.63 2.18 -4.13
CA GLY A 56 -9.72 2.32 -5.57
C GLY A 56 -8.59 1.62 -6.33
N LEU A 57 -7.98 0.60 -5.73
CA LEU A 57 -6.93 -0.19 -6.34
C LEU A 57 -7.52 -1.29 -7.24
N ASP A 58 -6.75 -1.72 -8.23
CA ASP A 58 -7.14 -2.89 -9.03
C ASP A 58 -6.84 -4.17 -8.23
N PRO A 59 -7.80 -5.11 -8.12
CA PRO A 59 -7.56 -6.39 -7.44
C PRO A 59 -6.48 -7.19 -8.18
N GLY A 60 -5.34 -7.40 -7.51
CA GLY A 60 -4.18 -8.10 -8.05
C GLY A 60 -2.98 -8.07 -7.08
N GLN A 61 -1.81 -8.51 -7.57
CA GLN A 61 -0.57 -8.45 -6.78
C GLN A 61 -0.05 -7.01 -6.74
N VAL A 62 -0.13 -6.40 -5.58
CA VAL A 62 0.39 -5.06 -5.31
C VAL A 62 1.70 -5.14 -4.54
N LYS A 63 2.63 -4.23 -4.82
CA LYS A 63 3.92 -4.17 -4.12
C LYS A 63 3.98 -2.91 -3.26
N ILE A 64 4.03 -3.10 -1.95
CA ILE A 64 4.17 -2.00 -0.98
C ILE A 64 5.64 -1.89 -0.61
N THR A 65 6.16 -0.67 -0.62
CA THR A 65 7.55 -0.35 -0.29
C THR A 65 7.60 0.93 0.51
N PHE A 66 8.52 1.02 1.45
CA PHE A 66 8.74 2.21 2.26
C PHE A 66 10.12 2.75 1.90
N PRO A 67 10.21 3.73 0.99
CA PRO A 67 11.50 4.24 0.54
C PRO A 67 12.23 5.07 1.60
N GLU A 68 11.48 5.67 2.54
CA GLU A 68 12.04 6.43 3.67
C GLU A 68 12.28 5.58 4.91
N LEU A 69 11.71 4.37 4.97
CA LEU A 69 12.03 3.43 6.02
C LEU A 69 13.25 2.65 5.54
N ASP A 70 14.42 2.96 6.13
CA ASP A 70 15.66 2.25 5.84
C ASP A 70 15.43 0.73 5.91
N LYS A 71 16.00 0.00 4.95
CA LYS A 71 15.86 -1.47 4.78
C LYS A 71 16.17 -2.29 6.05
N GLU A 72 16.82 -1.67 7.03
CA GLU A 72 17.18 -2.24 8.33
C GLU A 72 16.00 -2.35 9.31
N ALA A 73 14.89 -1.64 9.07
CA ALA A 73 13.75 -1.61 9.98
C ALA A 73 12.75 -2.77 9.81
N TRP A 74 12.89 -3.63 8.79
CA TRP A 74 11.96 -4.73 8.54
C TRP A 74 12.70 -6.07 8.39
N GLU A 75 12.84 -6.80 9.49
CA GLU A 75 13.12 -8.23 9.41
C GLU A 75 11.80 -9.00 9.23
N PRO A 76 11.55 -9.66 8.08
CA PRO A 76 10.51 -10.66 8.02
C PRO A 76 10.94 -11.82 8.93
N LYS A 77 10.34 -11.92 10.12
CA LYS A 77 10.57 -13.04 11.05
C LYS A 77 10.04 -14.35 10.46
#